data_AF-A0A2Z6S1F6-F1
#
_entry.id   AF-A0A2Z6S1F6-F1
#
_cell.length_a   1.000
_cell.length_b   1.000
_cell.length_c   1.000
_cell.angle_alpha   90.00
_cell.angle_beta   90.00
_cell.angle_gamma   90.00
#
_symmetry.space_group_name_H-M   'P 1'
#
loop_
_entity.id
_entity.type
_entity.pdbx_description
1 polymer ?
#
loop_
_entity_poly.entity_id
_entity_poly.type
_entity_poly.pdbx_seq_one_letter_code
_entity_poly.pdbx_strand_id
1 'polypeptide(L)'
;MEESHKQKKFIHWLTENGVIFPKLKLIKNGIFSTNIINENEIFATIPFSIIINDKIANKTLPYLKDLSSSYHYSSLIIFLIYERLLGEKSFYFPYINILPKHVNSLLYYDENEISYLLKGTDIENFVIERKLQLKKCYEEILESLPSDGILKENMSWELFLWAYSIVASRSFPNRLIDPDDTESKKVLIPLADSLNHRPRQKITWQFSDGNSMRLIAGETIECGKEIYNNYGPKVRNFLWQTENVSNVIFNIMMKFYYRLSYYLSIIIFNIRIVLLAYGFCIKDNPDDWAIIKLNFDQDPERDEKFEILKISELVDFTHYITKDCVPNKLLSQCRIIELNYLEIIYFRKYYQDSYQEKGSDLFNFVGYRNEICVLEILIMLLNRKLNAIIVNEQKQKTKDMINRDDDLSRQVKIFRDGQKEILQSAIAKIQSLELKVLSRAVDDFNENRISKPPFLFNNTTYEFIKENNNDSSSESNNNYLEIKETLFDSLLITSDKAMKMDQKFSKAIHNMFEDDELENENDVILILFLIHESNNKESYWKNFFDAVKDFKITLTQKEEEIKLQELSDFYENLSQSISSNDLSSELFSEEIFTLENFVWASNLLDSFQINLINKEGKEYVGIMPL
;
A
#
# COMPACT_ATOMS: atom_id res chain seq x y z
N MET A 1 12.41 44.35 9.18
CA MET A 1 13.03 43.80 7.95
C MET A 1 12.37 44.48 6.76
N GLU A 2 13.17 45.11 5.89
CA GLU A 2 12.69 45.85 4.71
C GLU A 2 12.34 44.91 3.55
N GLU A 3 11.38 45.32 2.71
CA GLU A 3 11.02 44.63 1.48
C GLU A 3 12.15 44.73 0.45
N SER A 4 12.50 43.61 -0.18
CA SER A 4 13.47 43.59 -1.27
C SER A 4 12.98 44.41 -2.48
N HIS A 5 13.91 44.90 -3.31
CA HIS A 5 13.57 45.63 -4.54
C HIS A 5 12.60 44.86 -5.46
N LYS A 6 12.74 43.53 -5.52
CA LYS A 6 11.85 42.66 -6.29
C LYS A 6 10.42 42.63 -5.72
N GLN A 7 10.29 42.54 -4.40
CA GLN A 7 8.98 42.57 -3.72
C GLN A 7 8.29 43.91 -3.95
N LYS A 8 9.03 45.03 -3.87
CA LYS A 8 8.48 46.36 -4.17
C LYS A 8 7.94 46.46 -5.60
N LYS A 9 8.70 45.98 -6.59
CA LYS A 9 8.24 45.92 -8.00
C LYS A 9 6.99 45.04 -8.16
N PHE A 10 6.93 43.90 -7.48
CA PHE A 10 5.77 43.01 -7.52
C PHE A 10 4.53 43.65 -6.88
N ILE A 11 4.66 44.25 -5.70
CA ILE A 11 3.58 44.96 -5.01
C ILE A 11 3.06 46.11 -5.88
N HIS A 12 3.97 46.89 -6.48
CA HIS A 12 3.59 47.96 -7.40
C HIS A 12 2.78 47.43 -8.59
N TRP A 13 3.28 46.38 -9.26
CA TRP A 13 2.57 45.73 -10.37
C TRP A 13 1.20 45.20 -9.96
N LEU A 14 1.06 44.60 -8.77
CA LEU A 14 -0.24 44.17 -8.24
C LEU A 14 -1.20 45.36 -8.11
N THR A 15 -0.74 46.47 -7.51
CA THR A 15 -1.59 47.67 -7.32
C THR A 15 -1.98 48.33 -8.64
N GLU A 16 -1.05 48.43 -9.61
CA GLU A 16 -1.32 48.99 -10.94
C GLU A 16 -2.36 48.18 -11.72
N ASN A 17 -2.40 46.86 -11.49
CA ASN A 17 -3.35 45.97 -12.14
C ASN A 17 -4.64 45.73 -11.32
N GLY A 18 -4.91 46.58 -10.32
CA GLY A 18 -6.19 46.61 -9.61
C GLY A 18 -6.36 45.58 -8.51
N VAL A 19 -5.27 44.98 -8.02
CA VAL A 19 -5.32 44.09 -6.84
C VAL A 19 -5.45 44.93 -5.57
N ILE A 20 -6.42 44.61 -4.73
CA ILE A 20 -6.73 45.33 -3.49
C ILE A 20 -6.34 44.44 -2.30
N PHE A 21 -5.42 44.89 -1.45
CA PHE A 21 -4.90 44.13 -0.30
C PHE A 21 -4.45 45.04 0.87
N PRO A 22 -5.35 45.86 1.44
CA PRO A 22 -5.00 47.01 2.28
C PRO A 22 -4.29 46.68 3.59
N LYS A 23 -4.46 45.44 4.08
CA LYS A 23 -3.95 44.99 5.39
C LYS A 23 -2.82 43.96 5.28
N LEU A 24 -2.19 43.84 4.10
CA LEU A 24 -1.21 42.80 3.83
C LEU A 24 0.19 43.35 3.63
N LYS A 25 1.19 42.62 4.11
CA LYS A 25 2.59 42.85 3.82
C LYS A 25 3.30 41.55 3.46
N LEU A 26 4.10 41.57 2.41
CA LEU A 26 4.94 40.43 2.03
C LEU A 26 6.26 40.48 2.81
N ILE A 27 6.54 39.43 3.57
CA ILE A 27 7.79 39.30 4.33
C ILE A 27 8.43 37.96 3.96
N LYS A 28 9.63 38.02 3.36
CA LYS A 28 10.31 36.83 2.80
C LYS A 28 9.37 36.05 1.86
N ASN A 29 8.96 34.84 2.26
CA ASN A 29 8.11 33.92 1.52
C ASN A 29 6.70 33.78 2.11
N GLY A 30 6.28 34.70 3.00
CA GLY A 30 4.95 34.68 3.62
C GLY A 30 4.25 36.03 3.54
N ILE A 31 2.94 36.02 3.78
CA ILE A 31 2.09 37.21 3.82
C ILE A 31 1.64 37.41 5.26
N PHE A 32 1.79 38.64 5.77
CA PHE A 32 1.48 38.99 7.14
C PHE A 32 0.45 40.11 7.18
N SER A 33 -0.39 40.11 8.21
CA SER A 33 -1.35 41.17 8.48
C SER A 33 -0.63 42.43 9.01
N THR A 34 -1.01 43.62 8.54
CA THR A 34 -0.55 44.91 9.08
C THR A 34 -1.53 45.50 10.10
N ASN A 35 -2.76 44.98 10.12
CA ASN A 35 -3.86 45.38 11.00
C ASN A 35 -4.70 44.13 11.31
N ILE A 36 -5.59 44.22 12.29
CA ILE A 36 -6.57 43.16 12.56
C ILE A 36 -7.45 42.97 11.31
N ILE A 37 -7.60 41.72 10.88
CA ILE A 37 -8.55 41.30 9.83
C ILE A 37 -9.66 40.54 10.55
N ASN A 38 -10.88 41.04 10.51
CA ASN A 38 -11.99 40.41 11.22
C ASN A 38 -12.50 39.16 10.48
N GLU A 39 -13.19 38.29 11.21
CA GLU A 39 -13.96 37.21 10.59
C GLU A 39 -14.93 37.78 9.53
N ASN A 40 -15.03 37.10 8.39
CA ASN A 40 -15.79 37.49 7.19
C ASN A 40 -15.28 38.75 6.46
N GLU A 41 -14.13 39.30 6.85
CA GLU A 41 -13.51 40.43 6.15
C GLU A 41 -12.82 39.96 4.86
N ILE A 42 -13.07 40.69 3.76
CA ILE A 42 -12.31 40.55 2.51
C ILE A 42 -10.95 41.22 2.70
N PHE A 43 -9.88 40.43 2.74
CA PHE A 43 -8.52 40.95 2.92
C PHE A 43 -7.72 41.04 1.61
N ALA A 44 -8.18 40.38 0.54
CA ALA A 44 -7.62 40.55 -0.79
C ALA A 44 -8.69 40.42 -1.89
N THR A 45 -8.58 41.23 -2.95
CA THR A 45 -9.33 41.08 -4.20
C THR A 45 -8.34 41.09 -5.37
N ILE A 46 -8.39 40.06 -6.22
CA ILE A 46 -7.42 39.76 -7.27
C ILE A 46 -8.17 39.68 -8.62
N PRO A 47 -7.98 40.63 -9.54
CA PRO A 47 -8.61 40.59 -10.86
C PRO A 47 -8.14 39.41 -11.72
N PHE A 48 -9.03 38.85 -12.54
CA PHE A 48 -8.68 37.75 -13.45
C PHE A 48 -7.73 38.17 -14.59
N SER A 49 -7.58 39.47 -14.85
CA SER A 49 -6.66 40.01 -15.86
C SER A 49 -5.19 39.70 -15.59
N ILE A 50 -4.81 39.43 -14.33
CA ILE A 50 -3.42 39.11 -13.95
C ILE A 50 -3.17 37.61 -13.75
N ILE A 51 -4.17 36.78 -13.98
CA ILE A 51 -4.10 35.35 -13.76
C ILE A 51 -3.47 34.66 -14.97
N ILE A 52 -2.67 33.62 -14.72
CA ILE A 52 -2.05 32.81 -15.76
C ILE A 52 -2.77 31.45 -15.87
N ASN A 53 -3.51 31.25 -16.96
CA ASN A 53 -4.25 30.02 -17.26
C ASN A 53 -4.01 29.54 -18.71
N ASP A 54 -4.57 28.38 -19.06
CA ASP A 54 -4.41 27.83 -20.41
C ASP A 54 -5.07 28.72 -21.49
N LYS A 55 -6.09 29.53 -21.15
CA LYS A 55 -6.73 30.45 -22.09
C LYS A 55 -5.76 31.53 -22.56
N ILE A 56 -5.03 32.19 -21.64
CA ILE A 56 -4.02 33.17 -22.03
C ILE A 56 -2.82 32.49 -22.69
N ALA A 57 -2.40 31.31 -22.21
CA ALA A 57 -1.32 30.55 -22.82
C ALA A 57 -1.60 30.23 -24.29
N ASN A 58 -2.77 29.67 -24.59
CA ASN A 58 -3.18 29.29 -25.95
C ASN A 58 -3.51 30.51 -26.83
N LYS A 59 -3.85 31.67 -26.24
CA LYS A 59 -4.02 32.91 -27.00
C LYS A 59 -2.66 33.48 -27.42
N THR A 60 -1.68 33.45 -26.54
CA THR A 60 -0.33 33.99 -26.81
C THR A 60 0.48 33.04 -27.70
N LEU A 61 0.36 31.73 -27.48
CA LEU A 61 1.08 30.69 -28.19
C LEU A 61 0.08 29.66 -28.77
N PRO A 62 -0.56 29.95 -29.93
CA PRO A 62 -1.64 29.13 -30.47
C PRO A 62 -1.29 27.66 -30.72
N TYR A 63 -0.03 27.37 -31.07
CA TYR A 63 0.47 26.00 -31.30
C TYR A 63 0.45 25.12 -30.04
N LEU A 64 0.29 25.70 -28.83
CA LEU A 64 0.13 24.92 -27.61
C LEU A 64 -1.18 24.13 -27.54
N LYS A 65 -2.22 24.50 -28.30
CA LYS A 65 -3.46 23.73 -28.36
C LYS A 65 -3.24 22.32 -28.89
N ASP A 66 -2.44 22.22 -29.95
CA ASP A 66 -2.13 20.94 -30.60
C ASP A 66 -1.17 20.12 -29.72
N LEU A 67 -0.22 20.80 -29.06
CA LEU A 67 0.74 20.21 -28.15
C LEU A 67 0.09 19.63 -26.88
N SER A 68 -0.79 20.41 -26.22
CA SER A 68 -1.46 19.99 -24.98
C SER A 68 -2.41 18.82 -25.20
N SER A 69 -3.07 18.76 -26.35
CA SER A 69 -3.97 17.67 -26.74
C SER A 69 -3.21 16.37 -27.02
N SER A 70 -1.99 16.46 -27.57
CA SER A 70 -1.21 15.30 -28.00
C SER A 70 -0.45 14.61 -26.86
N TYR A 71 -0.13 15.35 -25.79
CA TYR A 71 0.80 14.84 -24.76
C TYR A 71 0.33 15.03 -23.31
N HIS A 72 -0.93 15.42 -23.08
CA HIS A 72 -1.50 15.60 -21.72
C HIS A 72 -0.70 16.56 -20.81
N TYR A 73 -0.01 17.55 -21.38
CA TYR A 73 0.73 18.56 -20.62
C TYR A 73 -0.08 19.84 -20.44
N SER A 74 0.20 20.56 -19.35
CA SER A 74 -0.43 21.85 -19.09
C SER A 74 0.28 22.95 -19.90
N SER A 75 -0.43 23.60 -20.84
CA SER A 75 0.05 24.75 -21.62
C SER A 75 0.64 25.85 -20.71
N LEU A 76 0.13 25.95 -19.48
CA LEU A 76 0.66 26.79 -18.41
C LEU A 76 2.17 26.62 -18.15
N ILE A 77 2.72 25.41 -18.19
CA ILE A 77 4.15 25.17 -17.94
C ILE A 77 4.99 25.85 -19.03
N ILE A 78 4.63 25.62 -20.29
CA ILE A 78 5.36 26.16 -21.45
C ILE A 78 5.20 27.68 -21.53
N PHE A 79 4.00 28.18 -21.23
CA PHE A 79 3.75 29.61 -21.16
C PHE A 79 4.56 30.28 -20.05
N LEU A 80 4.69 29.67 -18.87
CA LEU A 80 5.52 30.20 -17.80
C LEU A 80 7.00 30.27 -18.18
N ILE A 81 7.50 29.27 -18.93
CA ILE A 81 8.87 29.29 -19.48
C ILE A 81 9.03 30.44 -20.48
N TYR A 82 8.08 30.58 -21.42
CA TYR A 82 8.08 31.63 -22.42
C TYR A 82 8.15 33.02 -21.79
N GLU A 83 7.24 33.33 -20.86
CA GLU A 83 7.20 34.61 -20.16
C GLU A 83 8.47 34.86 -19.33
N ARG A 84 9.07 33.81 -18.76
CA ARG A 84 10.35 33.94 -18.05
C ARG A 84 11.50 34.30 -19.00
N LEU A 85 11.54 33.71 -20.20
CA LEU A 85 12.57 33.98 -21.21
C LEU A 85 12.46 35.40 -21.80
N LEU A 86 11.26 35.97 -21.87
CA LEU A 86 11.06 37.37 -22.26
C LEU A 86 11.70 38.37 -21.29
N GLY A 87 11.96 37.97 -20.04
CA GLY A 87 12.55 38.84 -19.02
C GLY A 87 11.68 40.07 -18.78
N GLU A 88 12.29 41.26 -18.69
CA GLU A 88 11.57 42.52 -18.40
C GLU A 88 10.54 42.92 -19.47
N LYS A 89 10.55 42.28 -20.65
CA LYS A 89 9.53 42.48 -21.69
C LYS A 89 8.21 41.77 -21.37
N SER A 90 8.21 40.81 -20.44
CA SER A 90 7.01 40.10 -20.00
C SER A 90 6.15 40.99 -19.10
N PHE A 91 4.84 41.00 -19.38
CA PHE A 91 3.84 41.59 -18.48
C PHE A 91 3.88 40.95 -17.09
N TYR A 92 4.19 39.65 -17.01
CA TYR A 92 4.25 38.88 -15.77
C TYR A 92 5.63 38.90 -15.10
N PHE A 93 6.61 39.64 -15.63
CA PHE A 93 7.97 39.68 -15.09
C PHE A 93 8.03 39.98 -13.59
N PRO A 94 7.28 40.97 -13.03
CA PRO A 94 7.32 41.24 -11.60
C PRO A 94 6.89 40.04 -10.76
N TYR A 95 5.87 39.28 -11.19
CA TYR A 95 5.42 38.05 -10.55
C TYR A 95 6.42 36.91 -10.72
N ILE A 96 6.93 36.68 -11.93
CA ILE A 96 7.88 35.59 -12.19
C ILE A 96 9.18 35.79 -11.39
N ASN A 97 9.60 37.05 -11.17
CA ASN A 97 10.85 37.37 -10.49
C ASN A 97 10.78 37.23 -8.94
N ILE A 98 9.58 37.17 -8.35
CA ILE A 98 9.36 36.84 -6.92
C ILE A 98 9.21 35.33 -6.68
N LEU A 99 8.91 34.53 -7.73
CA LEU A 99 8.83 33.08 -7.59
C LEU A 99 10.15 32.46 -7.09
N PRO A 100 10.10 31.33 -6.36
CA PRO A 100 11.30 30.63 -5.92
C PRO A 100 12.19 30.25 -7.10
N LYS A 101 13.50 30.53 -6.98
CA LYS A 101 14.50 30.08 -7.98
C LYS A 101 14.70 28.57 -7.93
N HIS A 102 14.63 28.00 -6.74
CA HIS A 102 14.72 26.57 -6.46
C HIS A 102 13.46 26.17 -5.69
N VAL A 103 12.81 25.09 -6.12
CA VAL A 103 11.69 24.49 -5.39
C VAL A 103 12.24 23.32 -4.61
N ASN A 104 11.84 23.20 -3.34
CA ASN A 104 12.23 22.07 -2.51
C ASN A 104 11.48 20.83 -3.03
N SER A 105 12.13 20.00 -3.85
CA SER A 105 11.49 18.82 -4.46
C SER A 105 12.51 17.73 -4.75
N LEU A 106 12.11 16.49 -4.53
CA LEU A 106 12.93 15.31 -4.80
C LEU A 106 13.29 15.15 -6.29
N LEU A 107 12.56 15.81 -7.19
CA LEU A 107 12.83 15.75 -8.64
C LEU A 107 14.17 16.37 -9.03
N TYR A 108 14.77 17.20 -8.16
CA TYR A 108 16.09 17.81 -8.35
C TYR A 108 17.25 16.90 -7.92
N TYR A 109 16.97 15.79 -7.24
CA TYR A 109 17.96 14.85 -6.74
C TYR A 109 18.30 13.84 -7.84
N ASP A 110 19.54 13.37 -7.88
CA ASP A 110 19.91 12.25 -8.76
C ASP A 110 19.39 10.91 -8.24
N GLU A 111 19.46 9.87 -9.06
CA GLU A 111 18.92 8.54 -8.70
C GLU A 111 19.63 7.91 -7.51
N ASN A 112 20.94 8.17 -7.32
CA ASN A 112 21.69 7.66 -6.19
C ASN A 112 21.25 8.37 -4.91
N GLU A 113 21.02 9.68 -4.96
CA GLU A 113 20.51 10.44 -3.83
C GLU A 113 19.07 10.05 -3.48
N ILE A 114 18.21 9.83 -4.49
CA ILE A 114 16.84 9.32 -4.28
C ILE A 114 16.87 7.94 -3.63
N SER A 115 17.67 7.00 -4.16
CA SER A 115 17.77 5.65 -3.59
C SER A 115 18.38 5.71 -2.19
N TYR A 116 19.41 6.52 -1.97
CA TYR A 116 19.96 6.75 -0.64
C TYR A 116 18.86 7.19 0.32
N LEU A 117 18.08 8.22 -0.02
CA LEU A 117 17.06 8.82 0.85
C LEU A 117 15.82 7.94 1.06
N LEU A 118 15.35 7.25 0.02
CA LEU A 118 14.00 6.66 -0.03
C LEU A 118 13.97 5.14 -0.18
N LYS A 119 15.12 4.46 -0.30
CA LYS A 119 15.13 3.01 -0.45
C LYS A 119 14.38 2.28 0.65
N GLY A 120 13.57 1.31 0.21
CA GLY A 120 12.65 0.55 1.05
C GLY A 120 11.29 1.22 1.27
N THR A 121 11.13 2.49 0.87
CA THR A 121 9.82 3.14 0.80
C THR A 121 9.20 2.92 -0.57
N ASP A 122 7.88 3.05 -0.65
CA ASP A 122 7.13 2.88 -1.89
C ASP A 122 7.09 4.13 -2.79
N ILE A 123 7.72 5.23 -2.38
CA ILE A 123 7.87 6.42 -3.22
C ILE A 123 9.21 6.50 -3.95
N GLU A 124 10.17 5.60 -3.68
CA GLU A 124 11.48 5.57 -4.36
C GLU A 124 11.31 5.47 -5.87
N ASN A 125 10.80 4.33 -6.35
CA ASN A 125 10.59 4.07 -7.78
C ASN A 125 9.66 5.11 -8.40
N PHE A 126 8.66 5.54 -7.62
CA PHE A 126 7.70 6.53 -8.07
C PHE A 126 8.35 7.89 -8.41
N VAL A 127 9.31 8.37 -7.61
CA VAL A 127 10.05 9.61 -7.91
C VAL A 127 10.92 9.43 -9.15
N ILE A 128 11.62 8.29 -9.25
CA ILE A 128 12.51 7.96 -10.37
C ILE A 128 11.71 7.92 -11.67
N GLU A 129 10.63 7.14 -11.71
CA GLU A 129 9.72 7.02 -12.85
C GLU A 129 9.11 8.38 -13.22
N ARG A 130 8.68 9.17 -12.24
CA ARG A 130 8.14 10.51 -12.52
C ARG A 130 9.18 11.42 -13.15
N LYS A 131 10.44 11.37 -12.70
CA LYS A 131 11.52 12.17 -13.29
C LYS A 131 11.81 11.73 -14.72
N LEU A 132 11.85 10.42 -14.99
CA LEU A 132 12.01 9.86 -16.33
C LEU A 132 10.86 10.24 -17.26
N GLN A 133 9.61 10.13 -16.77
CA GLN A 133 8.43 10.58 -17.49
C GLN A 133 8.57 12.05 -17.88
N LEU A 134 8.80 12.95 -16.90
CA LEU A 134 8.96 14.38 -17.16
C LEU A 134 10.11 14.69 -18.13
N LYS A 135 11.20 13.93 -18.08
CA LYS A 135 12.33 14.08 -19.00
C LYS A 135 11.93 13.76 -20.43
N LYS A 136 11.23 12.63 -20.63
CA LYS A 136 10.66 12.26 -21.92
C LYS A 136 9.66 13.31 -22.41
N CYS A 137 8.79 13.81 -21.53
CA CYS A 137 7.85 14.89 -21.84
C CYS A 137 8.58 16.13 -22.36
N TYR A 138 9.65 16.54 -21.69
CA TYR A 138 10.46 17.67 -22.08
C TYR A 138 11.07 17.48 -23.48
N GLU A 139 11.59 16.29 -23.79
CA GLU A 139 12.18 15.97 -25.09
C GLU A 139 11.13 16.03 -26.22
N GLU A 140 9.97 15.42 -26.01
CA GLU A 140 8.85 15.44 -26.97
C GLU A 140 8.34 16.86 -27.25
N ILE A 141 8.20 17.67 -26.19
CA ILE A 141 7.82 19.08 -26.31
C ILE A 141 8.89 19.83 -27.10
N LEU A 142 10.17 19.63 -26.73
CA LEU A 142 11.28 20.33 -27.37
C LEU A 142 11.29 20.03 -28.86
N GLU A 143 11.13 18.77 -29.27
CA GLU A 143 11.04 18.35 -30.68
C GLU A 143 9.91 19.06 -31.44
N SER A 144 8.74 19.16 -30.83
CA SER A 144 7.52 19.72 -31.41
C SER A 144 7.46 21.26 -31.45
N LEU A 145 8.38 21.95 -30.76
CA LEU A 145 8.43 23.42 -30.76
C LEU A 145 8.90 23.98 -32.12
N PRO A 146 8.37 25.15 -32.55
CA PRO A 146 8.83 25.83 -33.76
C PRO A 146 10.34 26.09 -33.75
N SER A 147 11.02 25.77 -34.85
CA SER A 147 12.49 25.79 -34.95
C SER A 147 13.12 27.18 -34.73
N ASP A 148 12.40 28.26 -35.01
CA ASP A 148 12.84 29.65 -34.94
C ASP A 148 12.30 30.39 -33.69
N GLY A 149 11.72 29.67 -32.74
CA GLY A 149 11.14 30.24 -31.52
C GLY A 149 12.12 30.35 -30.35
N ILE A 150 12.00 31.41 -29.55
CA ILE A 150 12.77 31.62 -28.30
C ILE A 150 12.72 30.40 -27.36
N LEU A 151 11.59 29.68 -27.34
CA LEU A 151 11.42 28.46 -26.56
C LEU A 151 12.34 27.33 -27.03
N LYS A 152 12.40 27.05 -28.35
CA LYS A 152 13.24 25.98 -28.90
C LYS A 152 14.72 26.25 -28.65
N GLU A 153 15.13 27.51 -28.77
CA GLU A 153 16.52 27.92 -28.62
C GLU A 153 16.99 27.92 -27.16
N ASN A 154 16.13 28.30 -26.21
CA ASN A 154 16.55 28.60 -24.83
C ASN A 154 15.92 27.72 -23.74
N MET A 155 15.01 26.81 -24.09
CA MET A 155 14.44 25.88 -23.11
C MET A 155 15.46 24.80 -22.75
N SER A 156 15.84 24.76 -21.48
CA SER A 156 16.64 23.67 -20.90
C SER A 156 15.78 22.77 -20.01
N TRP A 157 16.30 21.60 -19.67
CA TRP A 157 15.67 20.68 -18.74
C TRP A 157 15.44 21.31 -17.36
N GLU A 158 16.41 22.08 -16.86
CA GLU A 158 16.35 22.75 -15.56
C GLU A 158 15.24 23.81 -15.54
N LEU A 159 15.08 24.53 -16.66
CA LEU A 159 14.04 25.54 -16.82
C LEU A 159 12.65 24.92 -16.91
N PHE A 160 12.53 23.80 -17.63
CA PHE A 160 11.30 23.01 -17.68
C PHE A 160 10.91 22.47 -16.31
N LEU A 161 11.86 21.82 -15.62
CA LEU A 161 11.64 21.24 -14.30
C LEU A 161 11.28 22.31 -13.28
N TRP A 162 11.90 23.49 -13.35
CA TRP A 162 11.50 24.65 -12.56
C TRP A 162 10.05 25.06 -12.82
N ALA A 163 9.65 25.25 -14.08
CA ALA A 163 8.30 25.69 -14.41
C ALA A 163 7.25 24.65 -13.98
N TYR A 164 7.54 23.36 -14.19
CA TYR A 164 6.72 22.26 -13.69
C TYR A 164 6.57 22.33 -12.16
N SER A 165 7.68 22.52 -11.44
CA SER A 165 7.68 22.56 -9.97
C SER A 165 6.91 23.76 -9.41
N ILE A 166 6.99 24.93 -10.07
CA ILE A 166 6.14 26.09 -9.76
C ILE A 166 4.67 25.74 -9.95
N VAL A 167 4.30 25.19 -11.11
CA VAL A 167 2.90 24.85 -11.38
C VAL A 167 2.38 23.77 -10.41
N ALA A 168 3.17 22.75 -10.09
CA ALA A 168 2.79 21.69 -9.16
C ALA A 168 2.51 22.24 -7.75
N SER A 169 3.39 23.11 -7.24
CA SER A 169 3.30 23.66 -5.89
C SER A 169 2.27 24.80 -5.76
N ARG A 170 2.14 25.67 -6.77
CA ARG A 170 1.42 26.96 -6.65
C ARG A 170 0.10 27.06 -7.40
N SER A 171 -0.23 26.07 -8.24
CA SER A 171 -1.47 26.14 -9.01
C SER A 171 -2.73 25.85 -8.19
N PHE A 172 -3.80 26.49 -8.63
CA PHE A 172 -5.19 26.29 -8.23
C PHE A 172 -5.96 25.54 -9.34
N PRO A 173 -7.08 24.87 -9.02
CA PRO A 173 -7.98 24.32 -10.04
C PRO A 173 -8.60 25.43 -10.91
N ASN A 174 -8.58 25.27 -12.24
CA ASN A 174 -9.14 26.26 -13.16
C ASN A 174 -10.66 26.43 -13.01
N ARG A 175 -11.37 25.38 -12.56
CA ARG A 175 -12.82 25.40 -12.25
C ARG A 175 -13.25 26.49 -11.26
N LEU A 176 -12.31 27.06 -10.53
CA LEU A 176 -12.55 28.17 -9.63
C LEU A 176 -12.84 29.47 -10.39
N ILE A 177 -12.28 29.62 -11.58
CA ILE A 177 -12.41 30.80 -12.44
C ILE A 177 -13.42 30.53 -13.55
N ASP A 178 -13.47 29.30 -14.04
CA ASP A 178 -14.39 28.83 -15.07
C ASP A 178 -15.17 27.61 -14.55
N PRO A 179 -16.32 27.81 -13.85
CA PRO A 179 -17.07 26.72 -13.22
C PRO A 179 -17.54 25.61 -14.16
N ASP A 180 -17.66 25.92 -15.45
CA ASP A 180 -18.10 24.99 -16.49
C ASP A 180 -16.95 24.15 -17.07
N ASP A 181 -15.71 24.42 -16.67
CA ASP A 181 -14.55 23.63 -17.10
C ASP A 181 -14.62 22.20 -16.56
N THR A 182 -14.88 21.26 -17.46
CA THR A 182 -14.94 19.83 -17.16
C THR A 182 -13.55 19.18 -17.08
N GLU A 183 -12.49 19.88 -17.47
CA GLU A 183 -11.13 19.38 -17.46
C GLU A 183 -10.38 19.75 -16.15
N SER A 184 -9.41 18.92 -15.76
CA SER A 184 -8.57 19.13 -14.57
C SER A 184 -7.48 20.20 -14.78
N LYS A 185 -7.81 21.31 -15.45
CA LYS A 185 -6.87 22.40 -15.78
C LYS A 185 -6.41 23.15 -14.53
N LYS A 186 -5.24 23.76 -14.65
CA LYS A 186 -4.55 24.47 -13.56
C LYS A 186 -4.41 25.95 -13.89
N VAL A 187 -4.30 26.76 -12.84
CA VAL A 187 -4.14 28.21 -12.96
C VAL A 187 -3.20 28.75 -11.89
N LEU A 188 -2.36 29.73 -12.23
CA LEU A 188 -1.56 30.49 -11.27
C LEU A 188 -2.24 31.82 -10.98
N ILE A 189 -2.42 32.12 -9.69
CA ILE A 189 -3.09 33.33 -9.22
C ILE A 189 -2.07 34.13 -8.40
N PRO A 190 -1.43 35.15 -9.00
CA PRO A 190 -0.48 36.00 -8.27
C PRO A 190 -1.11 36.56 -6.99
N LEU A 191 -0.31 36.72 -5.94
CA LEU A 191 -0.69 37.03 -4.56
C LEU A 191 -1.32 35.85 -3.81
N ALA A 192 -2.35 35.19 -4.36
CA ALA A 192 -3.01 34.08 -3.66
C ALA A 192 -2.08 32.87 -3.44
N ASP A 193 -1.20 32.60 -4.40
CA ASP A 193 -0.21 31.52 -4.35
C ASP A 193 0.97 31.79 -3.39
N SER A 194 1.04 33.00 -2.82
CA SER A 194 2.09 33.44 -1.90
C SER A 194 1.71 33.24 -0.43
N LEU A 195 0.47 32.83 -0.15
CA LEU A 195 0.01 32.40 1.17
C LEU A 195 0.52 30.99 1.47
N ASN A 196 1.16 30.79 2.62
CA ASN A 196 1.63 29.46 3.04
C ASN A 196 0.47 28.55 3.47
N HIS A 197 0.68 27.23 3.41
CA HIS A 197 -0.33 26.27 3.84
C HIS A 197 -0.44 26.19 5.36
N ARG A 198 -1.68 26.09 5.87
CA ARG A 198 -1.95 25.54 7.19
C ARG A 198 -3.16 24.60 7.12
N PRO A 199 -3.05 23.36 7.63
CA PRO A 199 -4.17 22.42 7.67
C PRO A 199 -5.38 23.04 8.38
N ARG A 200 -6.57 22.85 7.81
CA ARG A 200 -7.86 23.31 8.36
C ARG A 200 -7.98 24.84 8.55
N GLN A 201 -7.10 25.64 7.91
CA GLN A 201 -7.22 27.09 7.93
C GLN A 201 -8.59 27.53 7.41
N LYS A 202 -9.29 28.36 8.19
CA LYS A 202 -10.59 28.92 7.81
C LYS A 202 -10.37 30.10 6.87
N ILE A 203 -10.49 29.84 5.58
CA ILE A 203 -10.37 30.83 4.51
C ILE A 203 -11.38 30.49 3.42
N THR A 204 -12.06 31.51 2.89
CA THR A 204 -12.98 31.34 1.77
C THR A 204 -12.40 31.97 0.52
N TRP A 205 -12.44 31.23 -0.59
CA TRP A 205 -12.16 31.74 -1.93
C TRP A 205 -13.49 32.04 -2.60
N GLN A 206 -13.82 33.32 -2.73
CA GLN A 206 -15.03 33.77 -3.42
C GLN A 206 -14.66 34.27 -4.82
N PHE A 207 -15.36 33.83 -5.85
CA PHE A 207 -15.17 34.30 -7.22
C PHE A 207 -16.32 35.23 -7.57
N SER A 208 -16.03 36.52 -7.74
CA SER A 208 -17.01 37.59 -7.97
C SER A 208 -17.32 37.68 -9.45
N ASP A 209 -18.59 37.47 -9.84
CA ASP A 209 -19.21 37.75 -11.15
C ASP A 209 -18.34 37.46 -12.40
N GLY A 210 -17.41 36.50 -12.32
CA GLY A 210 -16.49 36.15 -13.40
C GLY A 210 -15.30 37.10 -13.64
N ASN A 211 -15.01 38.07 -12.77
CA ASN A 211 -13.96 39.08 -13.01
C ASN A 211 -12.85 39.16 -11.95
N SER A 212 -13.07 38.64 -10.73
CA SER A 212 -12.05 38.65 -9.68
C SER A 212 -12.21 37.53 -8.66
N MET A 213 -11.12 37.17 -8.01
CA MET A 213 -11.08 36.32 -6.82
C MET A 213 -10.99 37.19 -5.57
N ARG A 214 -11.77 36.87 -4.53
CA ARG A 214 -11.74 37.50 -3.22
C ARG A 214 -11.30 36.46 -2.19
N LEU A 215 -10.38 36.86 -1.32
CA LEU A 215 -9.95 36.07 -0.16
C LEU A 215 -10.60 36.64 1.08
N ILE A 216 -11.35 35.79 1.77
CA ILE A 216 -12.16 36.17 2.95
C ILE A 216 -11.66 35.38 4.15
N ALA A 217 -11.38 36.07 5.25
CA ALA A 217 -10.96 35.44 6.49
C ALA A 217 -12.16 34.70 7.12
N GLY A 218 -12.00 33.42 7.43
CA GLY A 218 -13.02 32.63 8.14
C GLY A 218 -12.86 32.66 9.66
N GLU A 219 -11.92 33.46 10.16
CA GLU A 219 -11.68 33.76 11.57
C GLU A 219 -10.90 35.07 11.68
N THR A 220 -10.92 35.71 12.86
CA THR A 220 -10.14 36.93 13.09
C THR A 220 -8.64 36.64 13.07
N ILE A 221 -7.88 37.43 12.30
CA ILE A 221 -6.43 37.36 12.21
C ILE A 221 -5.84 38.60 12.89
N GLU A 222 -5.08 38.37 13.97
CA GLU A 222 -4.42 39.41 14.73
C GLU A 222 -3.35 40.15 13.91
N CYS A 223 -3.07 41.40 14.27
CA CYS A 223 -2.04 42.21 13.65
C CYS A 223 -0.64 41.56 13.75
N GLY A 224 0.12 41.59 12.66
CA GLY A 224 1.47 41.03 12.59
C GLY A 224 1.52 39.50 12.48
N LYS A 225 0.37 38.82 12.34
CA LYS A 225 0.32 37.36 12.14
C LYS A 225 0.41 37.01 10.67
N GLU A 226 1.02 35.86 10.40
CA GLU A 226 1.04 35.27 9.07
C GLU A 226 -0.37 34.82 8.67
N ILE A 227 -0.73 35.06 7.42
CA ILE A 227 -1.98 34.65 6.83
C ILE A 227 -1.72 33.37 6.05
N TYR A 228 -2.44 32.33 6.43
CA TYR A 228 -2.33 31.02 5.79
C TYR A 228 -3.48 30.78 4.82
N ASN A 229 -3.26 29.82 3.92
CA ASN A 229 -4.27 29.28 3.05
C ASN A 229 -4.48 27.78 3.34
N ASN A 230 -5.66 27.25 3.02
CA ASN A 230 -5.91 25.82 3.01
C ASN A 230 -5.86 25.34 1.56
N TYR A 231 -4.80 24.63 1.18
CA TYR A 231 -4.52 24.26 -0.22
C TYR A 231 -5.50 23.25 -0.82
N GLY A 232 -6.51 22.82 -0.06
CA GLY A 232 -7.54 21.90 -0.50
C GLY A 232 -6.97 20.52 -0.85
N PRO A 233 -7.84 19.52 -1.01
CA PRO A 233 -7.38 18.15 -1.18
C PRO A 233 -6.85 17.86 -2.57
N LYS A 234 -5.52 17.83 -2.71
CA LYS A 234 -4.82 17.47 -3.94
C LYS A 234 -4.59 15.96 -4.05
N VAL A 235 -5.58 15.11 -3.79
CA VAL A 235 -5.41 13.63 -3.80
C VAL A 235 -5.27 13.06 -5.21
N ARG A 236 -5.94 13.64 -6.21
CA ARG A 236 -6.18 12.92 -7.48
C ARG A 236 -5.11 13.14 -8.56
N ASN A 237 -4.59 14.35 -8.76
CA ASN A 237 -3.81 14.63 -9.99
C ASN A 237 -2.44 13.94 -10.08
N PHE A 238 -1.91 13.36 -8.99
CA PHE A 238 -0.58 12.74 -8.98
C PHE A 238 -0.60 11.23 -9.30
N LEU A 239 -1.73 10.56 -9.04
CA LEU A 239 -1.89 9.10 -9.13
C LEU A 239 -2.42 8.59 -10.50
N TRP A 240 -3.16 9.39 -11.26
CA TRP A 240 -3.84 8.94 -12.49
C TRP A 240 -3.03 9.11 -13.80
N GLN A 241 -1.72 9.34 -13.74
CA GLN A 241 -0.91 9.42 -14.97
C GLN A 241 -0.50 8.05 -15.54
N THR A 242 -0.98 6.93 -14.98
CA THR A 242 -0.46 5.59 -15.33
C THR A 242 -1.47 4.56 -15.82
N GLU A 243 -2.77 4.85 -16.05
CA GLU A 243 -3.68 3.81 -16.57
C GLU A 243 -4.69 4.29 -17.62
N ASN A 244 -4.67 3.62 -18.78
CA ASN A 244 -5.67 3.70 -19.84
C ASN A 244 -6.94 2.97 -19.41
N VAL A 245 -7.98 3.71 -18.99
CA VAL A 245 -9.30 3.13 -18.72
C VAL A 245 -10.36 3.81 -19.59
N SER A 246 -11.24 3.00 -20.20
CA SER A 246 -12.33 3.40 -21.09
C SER A 246 -13.20 4.54 -20.54
N ASN A 247 -13.35 5.60 -21.36
CA ASN A 247 -13.94 6.91 -21.03
C ASN A 247 -15.43 6.90 -20.64
N VAL A 248 -16.19 5.82 -20.84
CA VAL A 248 -17.66 5.85 -20.67
C VAL A 248 -18.09 5.46 -19.25
N ILE A 249 -17.50 4.41 -18.68
CA ILE A 249 -17.79 3.97 -17.30
C ILE A 249 -17.19 4.97 -16.29
N PHE A 250 -16.01 5.52 -16.60
CA PHE A 250 -15.35 6.57 -15.83
C PHE A 250 -16.25 7.80 -15.60
N ASN A 251 -16.92 8.29 -16.65
CA ASN A 251 -17.77 9.49 -16.55
C ASN A 251 -19.04 9.26 -15.72
N ILE A 252 -19.60 8.04 -15.72
CA ILE A 252 -20.79 7.69 -14.94
C ILE A 252 -20.42 7.49 -13.46
N MET A 253 -19.32 6.78 -13.17
CA MET A 253 -18.77 6.67 -11.81
C MET A 253 -18.40 8.04 -11.24
N MET A 254 -17.78 8.91 -12.03
CA MET A 254 -17.36 10.23 -11.58
C MET A 254 -18.54 11.13 -11.20
N LYS A 255 -19.66 11.10 -11.92
CA LYS A 255 -20.85 11.90 -11.55
C LYS A 255 -21.46 11.51 -10.19
N PHE A 256 -21.46 10.21 -9.84
CA PHE A 256 -21.90 9.76 -8.51
C PHE A 256 -20.84 10.01 -7.44
N TYR A 257 -19.57 9.81 -7.75
CA TYR A 257 -18.46 9.99 -6.82
C TYR A 257 -18.21 11.47 -6.49
N TYR A 258 -18.50 12.43 -7.39
CA TYR A 258 -18.24 13.85 -7.13
C TYR A 258 -19.10 14.43 -6.00
N ARG A 259 -20.35 13.96 -5.84
CA ARG A 259 -21.24 14.37 -4.74
C ARG A 259 -20.78 13.85 -3.37
N LEU A 260 -20.18 12.67 -3.31
CA LEU A 260 -19.56 12.14 -2.08
C LEU A 260 -18.13 12.69 -1.86
N SER A 261 -17.39 12.94 -2.94
CA SER A 261 -15.98 13.37 -2.85
C SER A 261 -15.80 14.78 -2.32
N TYR A 262 -16.82 15.64 -2.29
CA TYR A 262 -16.67 16.94 -1.63
C TYR A 262 -16.45 16.78 -0.11
N TYR A 263 -17.04 15.75 0.50
CA TYR A 263 -16.85 15.40 1.91
C TYR A 263 -15.69 14.43 2.15
N LEU A 264 -15.46 13.45 1.25
CA LEU A 264 -14.29 12.55 1.35
C LEU A 264 -12.97 13.21 0.96
N SER A 265 -12.99 14.18 0.04
CA SER A 265 -11.75 14.85 -0.36
C SER A 265 -11.22 15.72 0.76
N ILE A 266 -12.04 16.29 1.65
CA ILE A 266 -11.58 17.07 2.81
C ILE A 266 -10.59 16.31 3.73
N ILE A 267 -10.45 14.98 3.58
CA ILE A 267 -9.78 14.11 4.56
C ILE A 267 -8.37 13.60 4.17
N ILE A 268 -7.81 13.78 2.97
CA ILE A 268 -6.49 13.15 2.70
C ILE A 268 -5.47 14.14 2.12
N PHE A 269 -4.84 14.92 3.00
CA PHE A 269 -3.53 15.52 2.71
C PHE A 269 -2.47 14.42 2.89
N ASN A 270 -2.32 13.54 1.89
CA ASN A 270 -1.32 12.47 1.99
C ASN A 270 0.10 13.07 1.97
N ILE A 271 0.92 12.67 2.95
CA ILE A 271 2.27 13.19 3.18
C ILE A 271 3.18 13.09 1.95
N ARG A 272 2.95 12.11 1.06
CA ARG A 272 3.73 11.92 -0.18
C ARG A 272 3.45 13.03 -1.17
N ILE A 273 2.19 13.40 -1.33
CA ILE A 273 1.81 14.47 -2.26
C ILE A 273 2.40 15.79 -1.78
N VAL A 274 2.43 16.00 -0.46
CA VAL A 274 3.06 17.17 0.15
C VAL A 274 4.58 17.14 -0.04
N LEU A 275 5.23 16.01 0.20
CA LEU A 275 6.68 15.87 0.03
C LEU A 275 7.10 16.05 -1.43
N LEU A 276 6.37 15.44 -2.36
CA LEU A 276 6.69 15.46 -3.79
C LEU A 276 6.40 16.82 -4.44
N ALA A 277 5.25 17.42 -4.12
CA ALA A 277 4.80 18.67 -4.75
C ALA A 277 5.26 19.93 -4.01
N TYR A 278 5.41 19.87 -2.68
CA TYR A 278 5.73 21.03 -1.84
C TYR A 278 7.05 20.92 -1.08
N GLY A 279 7.66 19.73 -1.03
CA GLY A 279 8.94 19.52 -0.35
C GLY A 279 8.86 19.53 1.16
N PHE A 280 7.70 19.22 1.75
CA PHE A 280 7.56 19.10 3.20
C PHE A 280 6.66 17.95 3.62
N CYS A 281 6.80 17.55 4.87
CA CYS A 281 6.04 16.49 5.52
C CYS A 281 5.32 17.08 6.73
N ILE A 282 4.08 16.63 6.95
CA ILE A 282 3.36 16.96 8.17
C ILE A 282 3.69 15.86 9.18
N LYS A 283 4.37 16.24 10.26
CA LYS A 283 4.65 15.31 11.36
C LYS A 283 3.33 14.87 12.00
N ASP A 284 3.24 13.60 12.37
CA ASP A 284 2.10 13.01 13.08
C ASP A 284 0.76 13.17 12.31
N ASN A 285 0.80 13.02 10.98
CA ASN A 285 -0.39 13.08 10.14
C ASN A 285 -1.31 11.87 10.39
N PRO A 286 -2.54 12.06 10.92
CA PRO A 286 -3.46 10.95 11.18
C PRO A 286 -3.97 10.27 9.91
N ASP A 287 -3.91 10.96 8.77
CA ASP A 287 -4.42 10.48 7.48
C ASP A 287 -3.33 9.79 6.63
N ASP A 288 -2.18 9.44 7.24
CA ASP A 288 -1.07 8.79 6.55
C ASP A 288 -1.29 7.27 6.37
N TRP A 289 -0.69 6.73 5.31
CA TRP A 289 -0.82 5.34 4.93
C TRP A 289 0.42 4.76 4.24
N ALA A 290 0.53 3.44 4.27
CA ALA A 290 1.51 2.63 3.54
C ALA A 290 0.81 1.75 2.49
N ILE A 291 1.46 1.53 1.32
CA ILE A 291 0.92 0.65 0.27
C ILE A 291 1.39 -0.79 0.48
N ILE A 292 0.44 -1.71 0.42
CA ILE A 292 0.67 -3.13 0.17
C ILE A 292 0.12 -3.45 -1.21
N LYS A 293 0.96 -4.00 -2.09
CA LYS A 293 0.54 -4.54 -3.38
C LYS A 293 0.77 -6.05 -3.34
N LEU A 294 -0.30 -6.82 -3.46
CA LEU A 294 -0.21 -8.28 -3.52
C LEU A 294 0.24 -8.74 -4.91
N ASN A 295 0.97 -9.84 -4.94
CA ASN A 295 1.36 -10.55 -6.16
C ASN A 295 1.44 -12.05 -5.85
N PHE A 296 0.79 -12.87 -6.67
CA PHE A 296 0.79 -14.33 -6.59
C PHE A 296 0.96 -14.96 -7.99
N ASP A 297 1.65 -14.28 -8.91
CA ASP A 297 1.85 -14.77 -10.28
C ASP A 297 2.69 -16.06 -10.38
N GLN A 298 3.38 -16.45 -9.30
CA GLN A 298 4.15 -17.70 -9.21
C GLN A 298 3.35 -18.85 -8.58
N ASP A 299 2.08 -18.61 -8.21
CA ASP A 299 1.21 -19.61 -7.60
C ASP A 299 0.79 -20.66 -8.65
N PRO A 300 0.97 -21.96 -8.40
CA PRO A 300 0.58 -23.01 -9.35
C PRO A 300 -0.91 -22.99 -9.68
N GLU A 301 -1.75 -22.64 -8.69
CA GLU A 301 -3.22 -22.53 -8.80
C GLU A 301 -3.68 -21.08 -9.04
N ARG A 302 -2.81 -20.24 -9.62
CA ARG A 302 -3.10 -18.82 -9.87
C ARG A 302 -4.41 -18.61 -10.62
N ASP A 303 -4.64 -19.37 -11.68
CA ASP A 303 -5.80 -19.16 -12.55
C ASP A 303 -7.10 -19.52 -11.82
N GLU A 304 -7.09 -20.62 -11.06
CA GLU A 304 -8.17 -21.04 -10.18
C GLU A 304 -8.54 -19.93 -9.19
N LYS A 305 -7.55 -19.43 -8.46
CA LYS A 305 -7.71 -18.39 -7.44
C LYS A 305 -8.12 -17.06 -8.05
N PHE A 306 -7.62 -16.73 -9.24
CA PHE A 306 -7.96 -15.51 -9.95
C PHE A 306 -9.43 -15.49 -10.41
N GLU A 307 -9.99 -16.62 -10.82
CA GLU A 307 -11.43 -16.72 -11.10
C GLU A 307 -12.27 -16.49 -9.84
N ILE A 308 -11.85 -17.03 -8.69
CA ILE A 308 -12.51 -16.76 -7.40
C ILE A 308 -12.43 -15.26 -7.06
N LEU A 309 -11.28 -14.62 -7.25
CA LEU A 309 -11.09 -13.18 -7.04
C LEU A 309 -11.97 -12.32 -7.96
N LYS A 310 -12.17 -12.73 -9.23
CA LYS A 310 -13.08 -12.06 -10.18
C LYS A 310 -14.52 -12.15 -9.72
N ILE A 311 -14.99 -13.35 -9.40
CA ILE A 311 -16.35 -13.59 -8.88
C ILE A 311 -16.56 -12.77 -7.60
N SER A 312 -15.50 -12.61 -6.81
CA SER A 312 -15.52 -11.88 -5.54
C SER A 312 -15.40 -10.36 -5.65
N GLU A 313 -15.24 -9.79 -6.85
CA GLU A 313 -14.95 -8.37 -7.09
C GLU A 313 -13.67 -7.88 -6.36
N LEU A 314 -12.69 -8.77 -6.17
CA LEU A 314 -11.45 -8.55 -5.43
C LEU A 314 -10.22 -8.54 -6.34
N VAL A 315 -10.33 -7.92 -7.51
CA VAL A 315 -9.25 -7.88 -8.53
C VAL A 315 -8.28 -6.70 -8.40
N ASP A 316 -8.55 -5.74 -7.51
CA ASP A 316 -7.60 -4.67 -7.19
C ASP A 316 -6.69 -5.10 -6.04
N PHE A 317 -5.43 -5.39 -6.35
CA PHE A 317 -4.42 -5.88 -5.41
C PHE A 317 -3.69 -4.79 -4.63
N THR A 318 -4.07 -3.52 -4.80
CA THR A 318 -3.45 -2.38 -4.11
C THR A 318 -4.25 -2.00 -2.87
N HIS A 319 -3.62 -2.14 -1.71
CA HIS A 319 -4.22 -1.83 -0.41
C HIS A 319 -3.47 -0.72 0.30
N TYR A 320 -4.22 0.08 1.06
CA TYR A 320 -3.70 1.19 1.84
C TYR A 320 -3.92 0.91 3.33
N ILE A 321 -2.83 0.82 4.08
CA ILE A 321 -2.85 0.53 5.52
C ILE A 321 -2.55 1.82 6.28
N THR A 322 -3.34 2.13 7.30
CA THR A 322 -3.09 3.26 8.21
C THR A 322 -2.61 2.76 9.56
N LYS A 323 -2.20 3.68 10.45
CA LYS A 323 -1.91 3.32 11.85
C LYS A 323 -3.08 2.60 12.50
N ASP A 324 -4.31 3.00 12.17
CA ASP A 324 -5.53 2.56 12.84
C ASP A 324 -6.22 1.37 12.15
N CYS A 325 -5.97 1.13 10.87
CA CYS A 325 -6.75 0.19 10.08
C CYS A 325 -5.90 -0.67 9.12
N VAL A 326 -6.10 -1.98 9.19
CA VAL A 326 -5.77 -2.93 8.12
C VAL A 326 -7.06 -3.27 7.37
N PRO A 327 -7.16 -3.08 6.05
CA PRO A 327 -8.42 -3.29 5.32
C PRO A 327 -8.91 -4.74 5.36
N ASN A 328 -10.19 -4.97 5.66
CA ASN A 328 -10.79 -6.31 5.56
C ASN A 328 -10.71 -6.90 4.14
N LYS A 329 -10.71 -6.05 3.11
CA LYS A 329 -10.51 -6.46 1.72
C LYS A 329 -9.13 -7.09 1.48
N LEU A 330 -8.10 -6.60 2.17
CA LEU A 330 -6.75 -7.18 2.11
C LEU A 330 -6.78 -8.60 2.68
N LEU A 331 -7.37 -8.78 3.86
CA LEU A 331 -7.51 -10.11 4.49
C LEU A 331 -8.33 -11.07 3.60
N SER A 332 -9.44 -10.60 3.04
CA SER A 332 -10.29 -11.42 2.15
C SER A 332 -9.54 -11.87 0.89
N GLN A 333 -8.73 -10.99 0.29
CA GLN A 333 -7.89 -11.35 -0.84
C GLN A 333 -6.81 -12.36 -0.45
N CYS A 334 -6.12 -12.14 0.67
CA CYS A 334 -5.12 -13.08 1.16
C CYS A 334 -5.74 -14.45 1.42
N ARG A 335 -6.95 -14.54 2.01
CA ARG A 335 -7.65 -15.82 2.21
C ARG A 335 -7.89 -16.58 0.92
N ILE A 336 -8.24 -15.88 -0.16
CA ILE A 336 -8.43 -16.50 -1.47
C ILE A 336 -7.08 -16.95 -2.07
N ILE A 337 -6.04 -16.13 -1.94
CA ILE A 337 -4.69 -16.46 -2.42
C ILE A 337 -4.12 -17.68 -1.66
N GLU A 338 -4.43 -17.79 -0.36
CA GLU A 338 -3.98 -18.88 0.50
C GLU A 338 -4.88 -20.11 0.45
N LEU A 339 -5.91 -20.17 -0.42
CA LEU A 339 -6.69 -21.40 -0.57
C LEU A 339 -5.79 -22.53 -1.04
N ASN A 340 -5.85 -23.67 -0.34
CA ASN A 340 -5.26 -24.89 -0.86
C ASN A 340 -6.17 -25.51 -1.93
N TYR A 341 -5.65 -26.53 -2.62
CA TYR A 341 -6.36 -27.23 -3.69
C TYR A 341 -7.77 -27.72 -3.28
N LEU A 342 -7.93 -28.22 -2.04
CA LEU A 342 -9.22 -28.70 -1.55
C LEU A 342 -10.22 -27.57 -1.27
N GLU A 343 -9.75 -26.49 -0.65
CA GLU A 343 -10.57 -25.31 -0.39
C GLU A 343 -11.07 -24.72 -1.72
N ILE A 344 -10.24 -24.73 -2.77
CA ILE A 344 -10.61 -24.34 -4.14
C ILE A 344 -11.71 -25.26 -4.70
N ILE A 345 -11.54 -26.58 -4.66
CA ILE A 345 -12.54 -27.53 -5.15
C ILE A 345 -13.87 -27.36 -4.41
N TYR A 346 -13.80 -27.25 -3.09
CA TYR A 346 -14.99 -27.08 -2.26
C TYR A 346 -15.73 -25.80 -2.63
N PHE A 347 -15.01 -24.69 -2.75
CA PHE A 347 -15.59 -23.43 -3.19
C PHE A 347 -16.27 -23.57 -4.55
N ARG A 348 -15.61 -24.17 -5.54
CA ARG A 348 -16.17 -24.41 -6.89
C ARG A 348 -17.45 -25.25 -6.82
N LYS A 349 -17.45 -26.33 -6.05
CA LYS A 349 -18.57 -27.27 -5.96
C LYS A 349 -19.82 -26.68 -5.31
N TYR A 350 -19.67 -25.85 -4.29
CA TYR A 350 -20.79 -25.44 -3.44
C TYR A 350 -21.14 -23.96 -3.51
N TYR A 351 -20.23 -23.09 -3.96
CA TYR A 351 -20.39 -21.64 -3.83
C TYR A 351 -20.27 -20.86 -5.12
N GLN A 352 -19.74 -21.45 -6.20
CA GLN A 352 -19.55 -20.78 -7.49
C GLN A 352 -20.84 -20.11 -8.02
N ASP A 353 -21.99 -20.76 -7.86
CA ASP A 353 -23.28 -20.24 -8.34
C ASP A 353 -24.03 -19.39 -7.29
N SER A 354 -23.65 -19.45 -6.01
CA SER A 354 -24.36 -18.79 -4.89
C SER A 354 -23.69 -17.52 -4.37
N TYR A 355 -22.50 -17.19 -4.87
CA TYR A 355 -21.74 -16.02 -4.44
C TYR A 355 -22.53 -14.70 -4.62
N GLN A 356 -23.33 -14.61 -5.70
CA GLN A 356 -24.19 -13.43 -5.94
C GLN A 356 -25.22 -13.19 -4.81
N GLU A 357 -25.58 -14.22 -4.05
CA GLU A 357 -26.56 -14.13 -2.95
C GLU A 357 -25.91 -13.90 -1.58
N LYS A 358 -24.69 -14.40 -1.35
CA LYS A 358 -23.98 -14.31 -0.05
C LYS A 358 -22.98 -13.15 0.06
N GLY A 359 -22.56 -12.55 -1.06
CA GLY A 359 -21.65 -11.40 -1.07
C GLY A 359 -20.25 -11.70 -0.49
N SER A 360 -19.52 -10.64 -0.09
CA SER A 360 -18.13 -10.70 0.40
C SER A 360 -17.93 -11.48 1.71
N ASP A 361 -19.02 -11.89 2.38
CA ASP A 361 -18.95 -12.54 3.68
C ASP A 361 -18.37 -13.96 3.63
N LEU A 362 -18.37 -14.58 2.44
CA LEU A 362 -17.80 -15.92 2.21
C LEU A 362 -16.31 -16.02 2.55
N PHE A 363 -15.57 -14.91 2.50
CA PHE A 363 -14.15 -14.86 2.82
C PHE A 363 -13.88 -14.03 4.07
N ASN A 364 -14.85 -13.91 4.98
CA ASN A 364 -14.63 -13.35 6.32
C ASN A 364 -13.80 -14.29 7.20
N PHE A 365 -13.92 -15.60 7.00
CA PHE A 365 -13.13 -16.66 7.64
C PHE A 365 -13.32 -17.97 6.86
N VAL A 366 -12.24 -18.61 6.42
CA VAL A 366 -12.30 -19.87 5.65
C VAL A 366 -12.16 -21.09 6.57
N GLY A 367 -11.13 -21.06 7.42
CA GLY A 367 -10.81 -22.10 8.39
C GLY A 367 -9.54 -21.71 9.16
N TYR A 368 -9.23 -22.40 10.26
CA TYR A 368 -8.04 -22.07 11.07
C TYR A 368 -6.74 -22.18 10.27
N ARG A 369 -6.60 -23.23 9.47
CA ARG A 369 -5.45 -23.44 8.57
C ARG A 369 -5.23 -22.24 7.66
N ASN A 370 -6.26 -21.88 6.87
CA ASN A 370 -6.21 -20.74 5.96
C ASN A 370 -5.94 -19.42 6.68
N GLU A 371 -6.65 -19.16 7.79
CA GLU A 371 -6.51 -17.90 8.53
C GLU A 371 -5.10 -17.73 9.08
N ILE A 372 -4.49 -18.79 9.64
CA ILE A 372 -3.12 -18.73 10.15
C ILE A 372 -2.12 -18.50 9.00
N CYS A 373 -2.25 -19.21 7.87
CA CYS A 373 -1.40 -18.96 6.70
C CYS A 373 -1.48 -17.52 6.21
N VAL A 374 -2.68 -16.94 6.16
CA VAL A 374 -2.91 -15.54 5.78
C VAL A 374 -2.18 -14.59 6.70
N LEU A 375 -2.30 -14.79 8.01
CA LEU A 375 -1.71 -13.90 9.01
C LEU A 375 -0.18 -14.01 9.00
N GLU A 376 0.37 -15.21 8.90
CA GLU A 376 1.83 -15.46 8.76
C GLU A 376 2.41 -14.72 7.55
N ILE A 377 1.79 -14.89 6.38
CA ILE A 377 2.28 -14.27 5.14
C ILE A 377 2.14 -12.75 5.21
N LEU A 378 1.05 -12.22 5.78
CA LEU A 378 0.92 -10.78 6.00
C LEU A 378 1.99 -10.25 6.95
N ILE A 379 2.27 -10.93 8.06
CA ILE A 379 3.34 -10.55 9.00
C ILE A 379 4.68 -10.56 8.27
N MET A 380 4.98 -11.60 7.48
CA MET A 380 6.20 -11.70 6.69
C MET A 380 6.32 -10.54 5.68
N LEU A 381 5.27 -10.25 4.91
CA LEU A 381 5.24 -9.18 3.91
C LEU A 381 5.45 -7.80 4.55
N LEU A 382 4.78 -7.53 5.68
CA LEU A 382 4.91 -6.29 6.42
C LEU A 382 6.31 -6.14 7.03
N ASN A 383 6.85 -7.20 7.63
CA ASN A 383 8.21 -7.22 8.16
C ASN A 383 9.26 -7.01 7.06
N ARG A 384 9.09 -7.63 5.89
CA ARG A 384 10.00 -7.42 4.74
C ARG A 384 10.03 -5.96 4.32
N LYS A 385 8.87 -5.29 4.25
CA LYS A 385 8.78 -3.86 3.96
C LYS A 385 9.42 -3.00 5.05
N LEU A 386 9.13 -3.29 6.31
CA LEU A 386 9.71 -2.56 7.45
C LEU A 386 11.24 -2.70 7.48
N ASN A 387 11.75 -3.91 7.31
CA ASN A 387 13.17 -4.22 7.29
C ASN A 387 13.89 -3.53 6.13
N ALA A 388 13.26 -3.39 4.96
CA ALA A 388 13.84 -2.64 3.84
C ALA A 388 14.13 -1.18 4.22
N ILE A 389 13.23 -0.54 4.98
CA ILE A 389 13.42 0.84 5.48
C ILE A 389 14.49 0.89 6.57
N ILE A 390 14.46 -0.03 7.54
CA ILE A 390 15.42 -0.08 8.66
C ILE A 390 16.85 -0.32 8.15
N VAL A 391 17.04 -1.29 7.26
CA VAL A 391 18.36 -1.60 6.68
C VAL A 391 18.89 -0.40 5.90
N ASN A 392 18.04 0.32 5.18
CA ASN A 392 18.45 1.54 4.50
C ASN A 392 18.91 2.62 5.49
N GLU A 393 18.15 2.85 6.57
CA GLU A 393 18.53 3.80 7.62
C GLU A 393 19.87 3.46 8.28
N GLN A 394 20.13 2.18 8.56
CA GLN A 394 21.40 1.72 9.12
C GLN A 394 22.57 1.98 8.15
N LYS A 395 22.37 1.74 6.85
CA LYS A 395 23.39 2.05 5.82
C LYS A 395 23.68 3.55 5.68
N GLN A 396 22.68 4.40 5.94
CA GLN A 396 22.89 5.86 5.95
C GLN A 396 23.78 6.30 7.12
N LYS A 397 23.68 5.63 8.29
CA LYS A 397 24.50 5.95 9.47
C LYS A 397 25.98 5.58 9.31
N THR A 398 26.30 4.62 8.44
CA THR A 398 27.67 4.11 8.23
C THR A 398 28.38 4.72 7.03
N LYS A 399 27.65 5.29 6.07
CA LYS A 399 28.24 5.99 4.91
C LYS A 399 28.32 7.50 5.17
N ASP A 400 29.53 8.06 5.17
CA ASP A 400 29.80 9.51 5.08
C ASP A 400 29.35 10.15 3.75
N MET A 401 28.69 9.40 2.87
CA MET A 401 28.24 9.89 1.56
C MET A 401 27.01 10.77 1.71
N ILE A 402 27.24 12.07 1.47
CA ILE A 402 26.22 13.11 1.27
C ILE A 402 25.39 13.36 2.53
N ASN A 403 26.06 13.83 3.57
CA ASN A 403 25.42 14.53 4.68
C ASN A 403 24.94 15.92 4.20
N ARG A 404 24.02 15.96 3.22
CA ARG A 404 23.22 17.16 3.00
C ARG A 404 22.17 17.16 4.09
N ASP A 405 22.52 17.76 5.23
CA ASP A 405 21.55 18.21 6.24
C ASP A 405 20.76 19.42 5.71
N ASP A 406 20.17 19.23 4.53
CA ASP A 406 19.23 20.17 3.94
C ASP A 406 17.81 19.88 4.48
N ASP A 407 16.93 20.85 4.31
CA ASP A 407 15.57 20.75 4.82
C ASP A 407 14.85 19.53 4.25
N LEU A 408 15.02 19.20 2.96
CA LEU A 408 14.33 18.09 2.32
C LEU A 408 14.74 16.74 2.89
N SER A 409 16.02 16.52 3.19
CA SER A 409 16.51 15.32 3.87
C SER A 409 15.82 15.11 5.22
N ARG A 410 15.55 16.20 5.96
CA ARG A 410 14.77 16.14 7.21
C ARG A 410 13.31 15.79 6.96
N GLN A 411 12.70 16.34 5.92
CA GLN A 411 11.31 16.02 5.54
C GLN A 411 11.18 14.56 5.10
N VAL A 412 12.14 14.02 4.36
CA VAL A 412 12.20 12.59 4.00
C VAL A 412 12.35 11.71 5.23
N LYS A 413 13.14 12.14 6.23
CA LYS A 413 13.23 11.41 7.50
C LYS A 413 11.87 11.33 8.20
N ILE A 414 11.14 12.45 8.30
CA ILE A 414 9.79 12.48 8.89
C ILE A 414 8.86 11.52 8.14
N PHE A 415 8.92 11.49 6.81
CA PHE A 415 8.14 10.54 6.00
C PHE A 415 8.48 9.08 6.33
N ARG A 416 9.77 8.73 6.33
CA ARG A 416 10.22 7.35 6.64
C ARG A 416 9.83 6.90 8.03
N ASP A 417 9.96 7.79 9.01
CA ASP A 417 9.56 7.50 10.39
C ASP A 417 8.05 7.24 10.47
N GLY A 418 7.22 8.04 9.78
CA GLY A 418 5.78 7.79 9.65
C GLY A 418 5.44 6.45 9.00
N GLN A 419 6.13 6.07 7.92
CA GLN A 419 5.94 4.76 7.27
C GLN A 419 6.33 3.60 8.18
N LYS A 420 7.43 3.71 8.95
CA LYS A 420 7.81 2.70 9.95
C LYS A 420 6.73 2.54 11.01
N GLU A 421 6.21 3.64 11.55
CA GLU A 421 5.16 3.61 12.58
C GLU A 421 3.87 2.94 12.07
N ILE A 422 3.48 3.21 10.82
CA ILE A 422 2.32 2.55 10.19
C ILE A 422 2.55 1.04 10.08
N LEU A 423 3.70 0.62 9.55
CA LEU A 423 4.03 -0.80 9.37
C LEU A 423 4.12 -1.53 10.71
N GLN A 424 4.75 -0.91 11.72
CA GLN A 424 4.84 -1.47 13.08
C GLN A 424 3.46 -1.62 13.72
N SER A 425 2.58 -0.61 13.58
CA SER A 425 1.21 -0.69 14.07
C SER A 425 0.41 -1.80 13.39
N ALA A 426 0.56 -1.93 12.07
CA ALA A 426 -0.08 -2.98 11.30
C ALA A 426 0.39 -4.38 11.73
N ILE A 427 1.71 -4.58 11.88
CA ILE A 427 2.29 -5.84 12.36
C ILE A 427 1.73 -6.20 13.73
N ALA A 428 1.74 -5.27 14.69
CA ALA A 428 1.21 -5.51 16.03
C ALA A 428 -0.27 -5.93 16.02
N LYS A 429 -1.08 -5.36 15.14
CA LYS A 429 -2.50 -5.73 14.99
C LYS A 429 -2.68 -7.12 14.40
N ILE A 430 -1.92 -7.46 13.36
CA ILE A 430 -1.99 -8.79 12.74
C ILE A 430 -1.46 -9.86 13.70
N GLN A 431 -0.38 -9.59 14.45
CA GLN A 431 0.12 -10.46 15.51
C GLN A 431 -0.91 -10.68 16.62
N SER A 432 -1.59 -9.61 17.07
CA SER A 432 -2.67 -9.73 18.06
C SER A 432 -3.84 -10.56 17.52
N LEU A 433 -4.23 -10.37 16.26
CA LEU A 433 -5.27 -11.15 15.61
C LEU A 433 -4.87 -12.63 15.51
N GLU A 434 -3.62 -12.93 15.17
CA GLU A 434 -3.10 -14.28 15.08
C GLU A 434 -3.12 -15.00 16.43
N LEU A 435 -2.67 -14.35 17.52
CA LEU A 435 -2.75 -14.94 18.86
C LEU A 435 -4.20 -15.24 19.26
N LYS A 436 -5.16 -14.37 18.90
CA LYS A 436 -6.59 -14.59 19.16
C LYS A 436 -7.14 -15.78 18.37
N VAL A 437 -6.79 -15.88 17.09
CA VAL A 437 -7.18 -17.00 16.22
C VAL A 437 -6.60 -18.31 16.77
N LEU A 438 -5.32 -18.32 17.16
CA LEU A 438 -4.65 -19.48 17.73
C LEU A 438 -5.24 -19.89 19.08
N SER A 439 -5.48 -18.94 19.98
CA SER A 439 -6.13 -19.22 21.27
C SER A 439 -7.50 -19.84 21.05
N ARG A 440 -8.29 -19.27 20.12
CA ARG A 440 -9.62 -19.80 19.80
C ARG A 440 -9.56 -21.19 19.18
N ALA A 441 -8.57 -21.45 18.32
CA ALA A 441 -8.32 -22.77 17.77
C ALA A 441 -8.01 -23.78 18.87
N VAL A 442 -7.12 -23.44 19.81
CA VAL A 442 -6.81 -24.30 20.98
C VAL A 442 -8.06 -24.59 21.82
N ASP A 443 -8.91 -23.59 22.07
CA ASP A 443 -10.18 -23.79 22.79
C ASP A 443 -11.12 -24.76 22.04
N ASP A 444 -11.27 -24.55 20.73
CA ASP A 444 -12.08 -25.42 19.88
C ASP A 444 -11.54 -26.86 19.84
N PHE A 445 -10.21 -27.04 19.82
CA PHE A 445 -9.56 -28.34 19.91
C PHE A 445 -9.85 -29.02 21.24
N ASN A 446 -9.60 -28.34 22.36
CA ASN A 446 -9.82 -28.87 23.70
C ASN A 446 -11.28 -29.24 23.97
N GLU A 447 -12.21 -28.46 23.41
CA GLU A 447 -13.65 -28.68 23.56
C GLU A 447 -14.24 -29.60 22.48
N ASN A 448 -13.40 -30.20 21.64
CA ASN A 448 -13.76 -31.13 20.56
C ASN A 448 -14.77 -30.54 19.56
N ARG A 449 -14.66 -29.24 19.28
CA ARG A 449 -15.42 -28.53 18.24
C ARG A 449 -14.68 -28.61 16.90
N ILE A 450 -14.45 -29.83 16.42
CA ILE A 450 -13.76 -30.09 15.16
C ILE A 450 -14.68 -29.76 13.99
N SER A 451 -14.15 -29.05 13.00
CA SER A 451 -14.87 -28.75 11.77
C SER A 451 -14.79 -29.94 10.82
N LYS A 452 -15.92 -30.40 10.27
CA LYS A 452 -15.86 -31.44 9.23
C LYS A 452 -15.31 -30.83 7.93
N PRO A 453 -14.33 -31.47 7.27
CA PRO A 453 -13.89 -31.04 5.95
C PRO A 453 -15.03 -31.09 4.91
N PRO A 454 -14.97 -30.28 3.84
CA PRO A 454 -14.00 -29.23 3.60
C PRO A 454 -14.54 -27.91 4.16
N PHE A 455 -13.75 -27.29 5.00
CA PHE A 455 -14.10 -26.24 5.94
C PHE A 455 -14.92 -25.09 5.33
N LEU A 456 -16.09 -24.83 5.91
CA LEU A 456 -16.57 -23.48 6.15
C LEU A 456 -17.35 -23.51 7.48
N PHE A 457 -16.71 -23.05 8.55
CA PHE A 457 -17.36 -22.86 9.84
C PHE A 457 -18.07 -21.49 9.93
N ASN A 458 -19.03 -21.45 10.84
CA ASN A 458 -20.13 -20.50 10.97
C ASN A 458 -19.69 -19.06 11.31
N ASN A 459 -20.50 -18.05 10.91
CA ASN A 459 -20.30 -16.61 11.21
C ASN A 459 -19.96 -16.33 12.69
N THR A 460 -20.36 -17.22 13.60
CA THR A 460 -20.10 -17.13 15.04
C THR A 460 -18.62 -17.07 15.42
N THR A 461 -17.73 -17.78 14.71
CA THR A 461 -16.28 -17.75 15.03
C THR A 461 -15.68 -16.42 14.60
N TYR A 462 -16.07 -15.93 13.42
CA TYR A 462 -15.68 -14.60 12.96
C TYR A 462 -16.24 -13.50 13.88
N GLU A 463 -17.50 -13.62 14.31
CA GLU A 463 -18.10 -12.71 15.30
C GLU A 463 -17.34 -12.72 16.62
N PHE A 464 -16.96 -13.90 17.14
CA PHE A 464 -16.13 -14.01 18.34
C PHE A 464 -14.77 -13.32 18.18
N ILE A 465 -14.07 -13.55 17.06
CA ILE A 465 -12.79 -12.88 16.77
C ILE A 465 -13.00 -11.37 16.66
N LYS A 466 -14.08 -10.94 16.03
CA LYS A 466 -14.41 -9.52 15.80
C LYS A 466 -14.81 -8.78 17.08
N GLU A 467 -15.61 -9.39 17.94
CA GLU A 467 -16.04 -8.80 19.22
C GLU A 467 -14.84 -8.59 20.16
N ASN A 468 -13.87 -9.50 20.11
CA ASN A 468 -12.65 -9.43 20.92
C ASN A 468 -11.50 -8.65 20.25
N ASN A 469 -11.71 -8.02 19.09
CA ASN A 469 -10.69 -7.19 18.42
C ASN A 469 -10.44 -5.82 19.08
N ASN A 470 -11.26 -5.40 20.05
CA ASN A 470 -11.15 -4.09 20.70
C ASN A 470 -10.12 -4.01 21.84
N ASP A 471 -9.58 -5.13 22.31
CA ASP A 471 -8.52 -5.12 23.33
C ASP A 471 -7.14 -4.98 22.67
N SER A 472 -6.60 -3.77 22.77
CA SER A 472 -5.26 -3.38 22.30
C SER A 472 -4.24 -3.45 23.45
N SER A 473 -3.85 -4.66 23.87
CA SER A 473 -2.60 -4.81 24.63
C SER A 473 -1.46 -5.00 23.65
N SER A 474 -0.62 -3.97 23.50
CA SER A 474 0.64 -4.08 22.75
C SER A 474 1.60 -4.97 23.54
N GLU A 475 1.59 -6.26 23.28
CA GLU A 475 2.57 -7.18 23.85
C GLU A 475 3.93 -6.95 23.18
N SER A 476 5.01 -7.08 23.95
CA SER A 476 6.37 -6.96 23.38
C SER A 476 6.62 -8.12 22.40
N ASN A 477 7.40 -7.87 21.33
CA ASN A 477 7.69 -8.89 20.30
C ASN A 477 8.19 -10.23 20.88
N ASN A 478 8.96 -10.19 21.98
CA ASN A 478 9.44 -11.40 22.64
C ASN A 478 8.29 -12.21 23.27
N ASN A 479 7.31 -11.55 23.88
CA ASN A 479 6.14 -12.20 24.44
C ASN A 479 5.27 -12.84 23.35
N TYR A 480 5.11 -12.15 22.21
CA TYR A 480 4.33 -12.66 21.08
C TYR A 480 4.90 -13.99 20.54
N LEU A 481 6.22 -14.08 20.29
CA LEU A 481 6.84 -15.29 19.77
C LEU A 481 6.73 -16.46 20.75
N GLU A 482 6.95 -16.22 22.04
CA GLU A 482 6.86 -17.26 23.09
C GLU A 482 5.43 -17.78 23.25
N ILE A 483 4.42 -16.88 23.24
CA ILE A 483 3.01 -17.27 23.31
C ILE A 483 2.61 -18.05 22.05
N LYS A 484 3.01 -17.57 20.87
CA LYS A 484 2.75 -18.24 19.59
C LYS A 484 3.33 -19.64 19.55
N GLU A 485 4.60 -19.81 19.94
CA GLU A 485 5.26 -21.12 20.02
C GLU A 485 4.50 -22.05 20.97
N THR A 486 4.08 -21.55 22.14
CA THR A 486 3.28 -22.33 23.11
C THR A 486 1.91 -22.76 22.55
N LEU A 487 1.22 -21.87 21.83
CA LEU A 487 -0.08 -22.16 21.23
C LEU A 487 0.07 -23.18 20.07
N PHE A 488 1.08 -23.02 19.23
CA PHE A 488 1.40 -24.00 18.19
C PHE A 488 1.77 -25.36 18.78
N ASP A 489 2.61 -25.40 19.81
CA ASP A 489 2.95 -26.64 20.52
C ASP A 489 1.72 -27.33 21.11
N SER A 490 0.68 -26.57 21.48
CA SER A 490 -0.57 -27.14 22.02
C SER A 490 -1.47 -27.74 20.94
N LEU A 491 -1.44 -27.16 19.74
CA LEU A 491 -2.42 -27.44 18.68
C LEU A 491 -1.88 -28.34 17.56
N LEU A 492 -0.68 -28.04 17.06
CA LEU A 492 -0.17 -28.61 15.83
C LEU A 492 0.44 -30.00 16.02
N ILE A 493 0.45 -30.77 14.93
CA ILE A 493 1.29 -31.97 14.78
C ILE A 493 2.52 -31.54 13.95
N THR A 494 3.70 -31.59 14.55
CA THR A 494 4.98 -31.28 13.89
C THR A 494 5.92 -32.47 14.02
N SER A 495 6.88 -32.61 13.10
CA SER A 495 7.90 -33.67 13.16
C SER A 495 8.67 -33.65 14.49
N ASP A 496 9.10 -32.46 14.94
CA ASP A 496 9.76 -32.26 16.23
C ASP A 496 8.90 -32.74 17.41
N LYS A 497 7.60 -32.42 17.41
CA LYS A 497 6.69 -32.82 18.49
C LYS A 497 6.42 -34.32 18.45
N ALA A 498 6.23 -34.89 17.26
CA ALA A 498 6.09 -36.33 17.05
C ALA A 498 7.30 -37.08 17.63
N MET A 499 8.52 -36.66 17.30
CA MET A 499 9.75 -37.27 17.80
C MET A 499 9.96 -37.07 19.31
N LYS A 500 9.53 -35.93 19.87
CA LYS A 500 9.60 -35.68 21.33
C LYS A 500 8.59 -36.52 22.12
N MET A 501 7.40 -36.75 21.58
CA MET A 501 6.32 -37.47 22.26
C MET A 501 6.53 -38.99 22.24
N ASP A 502 7.11 -39.55 21.17
CA ASP A 502 7.36 -40.98 21.04
C ASP A 502 8.85 -41.26 20.76
N GLN A 503 9.56 -41.68 21.82
CA GLN A 503 10.99 -42.04 21.73
C GLN A 503 11.26 -43.27 20.86
N LYS A 504 10.29 -44.18 20.70
CA LYS A 504 10.45 -45.33 19.80
C LYS A 504 10.37 -44.85 18.36
N PHE A 505 9.37 -44.03 18.04
CA PHE A 505 9.23 -43.39 16.74
C PHE A 505 10.47 -42.56 16.38
N SER A 506 10.96 -41.71 17.28
CA SER A 506 12.18 -40.91 17.06
C SER A 506 13.38 -41.76 16.68
N LYS A 507 13.62 -42.88 17.39
CA LYS A 507 14.72 -43.80 17.06
C LYS A 507 14.54 -44.46 15.69
N ALA A 508 13.30 -44.80 15.30
CA ALA A 508 13.04 -45.36 13.98
C ALA A 508 13.30 -44.35 12.85
N ILE A 509 12.95 -43.07 13.07
CA ILE A 509 13.24 -42.00 12.11
C ILE A 509 14.75 -41.75 11.97
N HIS A 510 15.51 -41.63 13.07
CA HIS A 510 16.98 -41.49 13.02
C HIS A 510 17.71 -42.71 12.43
N ASN A 511 17.03 -43.85 12.38
CA ASN A 511 17.54 -45.06 11.73
C ASN A 511 17.27 -45.08 10.21
N MET A 512 16.27 -44.31 9.74
CA MET A 512 15.84 -44.26 8.35
C MET A 512 16.48 -43.09 7.58
N PHE A 513 16.75 -41.98 8.26
CA PHE A 513 17.27 -40.75 7.68
C PHE A 513 18.51 -40.27 8.44
N GLU A 514 19.49 -39.72 7.73
CA GLU A 514 20.66 -39.10 8.35
C GLU A 514 20.25 -37.81 9.09
N ASP A 515 20.92 -37.49 10.20
CA ASP A 515 20.55 -36.36 11.09
C ASP A 515 20.50 -35.02 10.35
N ASP A 516 21.37 -34.84 9.37
CA ASP A 516 21.50 -33.67 8.51
C ASP A 516 20.48 -33.61 7.36
N GLU A 517 19.73 -34.68 7.12
CA GLU A 517 18.64 -34.75 6.13
C GLU A 517 17.23 -34.64 6.74
N LEU A 518 17.09 -34.84 8.05
CA LEU A 518 15.79 -34.84 8.75
C LEU A 518 14.95 -33.59 8.49
N GLU A 519 15.58 -32.43 8.38
CA GLU A 519 14.88 -31.17 8.12
C GLU A 519 14.24 -31.12 6.73
N ASN A 520 14.83 -31.81 5.75
CA ASN A 520 14.34 -31.88 4.37
C ASN A 520 13.24 -32.95 4.20
N GLU A 521 13.15 -33.89 5.15
CA GLU A 521 12.23 -35.04 5.10
C GLU A 521 10.99 -34.86 6.01
N ASN A 522 10.71 -33.61 6.44
CA ASN A 522 9.61 -33.29 7.34
C ASN A 522 8.25 -33.86 6.88
N ASP A 523 7.96 -33.78 5.58
CA ASP A 523 6.70 -34.26 5.00
C ASP A 523 6.57 -35.79 5.16
N VAL A 524 7.66 -36.51 4.90
CA VAL A 524 7.71 -37.98 5.01
C VAL A 524 7.60 -38.40 6.47
N ILE A 525 8.30 -37.71 7.36
CA ILE A 525 8.24 -37.96 8.82
C ILE A 525 6.81 -37.74 9.32
N LEU A 526 6.13 -36.68 8.87
CA LEU A 526 4.74 -36.42 9.23
C LEU A 526 3.78 -37.48 8.67
N ILE A 527 3.96 -37.91 7.42
CA ILE A 527 3.17 -39.01 6.83
C ILE A 527 3.31 -40.28 7.66
N LEU A 528 4.54 -40.68 7.97
CA LEU A 528 4.83 -41.84 8.81
C LEU A 528 4.22 -41.69 10.21
N PHE A 529 4.32 -40.51 10.81
CA PHE A 529 3.73 -40.24 12.11
C PHE A 529 2.20 -40.35 12.09
N LEU A 530 1.53 -39.80 11.07
CA LEU A 530 0.07 -39.91 10.93
C LEU A 530 -0.37 -41.37 10.83
N ILE A 531 0.32 -42.20 10.05
CA ILE A 531 0.02 -43.63 9.92
C ILE A 531 0.19 -44.33 11.27
N HIS A 532 1.32 -44.13 11.95
CA HIS A 532 1.61 -44.73 13.25
C HIS A 532 0.60 -44.29 14.33
N GLU A 533 0.45 -42.98 14.51
CA GLU A 533 -0.32 -42.40 15.61
C GLU A 533 -1.84 -42.58 15.42
N SER A 534 -2.33 -42.71 14.18
CA SER A 534 -3.75 -43.03 13.92
C SER A 534 -4.20 -44.38 14.49
N ASN A 535 -3.25 -45.31 14.70
CA ASN A 535 -3.51 -46.61 15.32
C ASN A 535 -3.40 -46.58 16.86
N ASN A 536 -2.98 -45.46 17.44
CA ASN A 536 -2.84 -45.28 18.88
C ASN A 536 -4.18 -44.92 19.54
N LYS A 537 -4.75 -45.86 20.30
CA LYS A 537 -6.05 -45.69 20.98
C LYS A 537 -6.07 -44.63 22.08
N GLU A 538 -4.89 -44.26 22.58
CA GLU A 538 -4.67 -43.24 23.61
C GLU A 538 -4.07 -41.96 23.02
N SER A 539 -4.10 -41.79 21.69
CA SER A 539 -3.56 -40.60 21.02
C SER A 539 -4.20 -39.32 21.55
N TYR A 540 -3.36 -38.30 21.76
CA TYR A 540 -3.81 -36.94 22.04
C TYR A 540 -4.72 -36.37 20.93
N TRP A 541 -4.50 -36.80 19.68
CA TRP A 541 -5.27 -36.38 18.51
C TRP A 541 -6.34 -37.37 18.09
N LYS A 542 -6.75 -38.28 18.98
CA LYS A 542 -7.74 -39.34 18.66
C LYS A 542 -9.00 -38.80 17.99
N ASN A 543 -9.57 -37.70 18.50
CA ASN A 543 -10.81 -37.14 17.94
C ASN A 543 -10.60 -36.60 16.51
N PHE A 544 -9.42 -36.07 16.21
CA PHE A 544 -9.05 -35.68 14.85
C PHE A 544 -8.96 -36.91 13.95
N PHE A 545 -8.21 -37.95 14.34
CA PHE A 545 -8.09 -39.19 13.56
C PHE A 545 -9.45 -39.87 13.33
N ASP A 546 -10.30 -39.94 14.36
CA ASP A 546 -11.67 -40.47 14.25
C ASP A 546 -12.52 -39.66 13.25
N ALA A 547 -12.33 -38.34 13.18
CA ALA A 547 -13.05 -37.47 12.26
C ALA A 547 -12.56 -37.60 10.80
N VAL A 548 -11.28 -37.92 10.59
CA VAL A 548 -10.66 -38.00 9.26
C VAL A 548 -10.36 -39.43 8.78
N LYS A 549 -10.79 -40.47 9.52
CA LYS A 549 -10.55 -41.88 9.16
C LYS A 549 -11.02 -42.27 7.76
N ASP A 550 -12.13 -41.68 7.31
CA ASP A 550 -12.73 -41.95 5.99
C ASP A 550 -12.39 -40.84 4.99
N PHE A 551 -11.41 -39.98 5.30
CA PHE A 551 -11.05 -38.84 4.48
C PHE A 551 -10.47 -39.29 3.14
N LYS A 552 -11.05 -38.77 2.06
CA LYS A 552 -10.60 -39.00 0.68
C LYS A 552 -10.72 -37.71 -0.12
N ILE A 553 -9.69 -37.41 -0.91
CA ILE A 553 -9.73 -36.28 -1.84
C ILE A 553 -10.63 -36.67 -3.02
N THR A 554 -11.57 -35.78 -3.37
CA THR A 554 -12.39 -35.96 -4.59
C THR A 554 -11.66 -35.33 -5.76
N LEU A 555 -10.92 -36.13 -6.53
CA LEU A 555 -10.23 -35.73 -7.75
C LEU A 555 -11.04 -36.09 -9.01
N THR A 556 -10.66 -35.52 -10.16
CA THR A 556 -11.09 -36.13 -11.43
C THR A 556 -10.37 -37.47 -11.63
N GLN A 557 -10.97 -38.41 -12.36
CA GLN A 557 -10.39 -39.74 -12.58
C GLN A 557 -8.94 -39.68 -13.09
N LYS A 558 -8.63 -38.71 -13.96
CA LYS A 558 -7.29 -38.56 -14.54
C LYS A 558 -6.27 -38.04 -13.53
N GLU A 559 -6.65 -37.09 -12.68
CA GLU A 559 -5.76 -36.57 -11.62
C GLU A 559 -5.52 -37.62 -10.53
N GLU A 560 -6.55 -38.41 -10.21
CA GLU A 560 -6.46 -39.51 -9.26
C GLU A 560 -5.48 -40.59 -9.72
N GLU A 561 -5.52 -40.98 -10.99
CA GLU A 561 -4.58 -41.96 -11.57
C GLU A 561 -3.12 -41.48 -11.53
N ILE A 562 -2.87 -40.21 -11.86
CA ILE A 562 -1.50 -39.64 -11.85
C ILE A 562 -0.97 -39.58 -10.42
N LYS A 563 -1.75 -39.00 -9.50
CA LYS A 563 -1.35 -38.87 -8.08
C LYS A 563 -1.12 -40.24 -7.45
N LEU A 564 -1.97 -41.22 -7.74
CA LEU A 564 -1.83 -42.58 -7.22
C LEU A 564 -0.56 -43.25 -7.74
N GLN A 565 -0.19 -43.05 -9.01
CA GLN A 565 1.05 -43.59 -9.56
C GLN A 565 2.29 -43.00 -8.86
N GLU A 566 2.34 -41.67 -8.71
CA GLU A 566 3.46 -40.98 -8.05
C GLU A 566 3.61 -41.43 -6.58
N LEU A 567 2.50 -41.52 -5.85
CA LEU A 567 2.51 -41.99 -4.46
C LEU A 567 2.86 -43.48 -4.33
N SER A 568 2.47 -44.31 -5.32
CA SER A 568 2.81 -45.74 -5.33
C SER A 568 4.31 -45.95 -5.49
N ASP A 569 4.95 -45.25 -6.43
CA ASP A 569 6.40 -45.35 -6.65
C ASP A 569 7.17 -44.89 -5.39
N PHE A 570 6.70 -43.82 -4.74
CA PHE A 570 7.29 -43.32 -3.51
C PHE A 570 7.11 -44.27 -2.32
N TYR A 571 5.92 -44.85 -2.18
CA TYR A 571 5.62 -45.87 -1.17
C TYR A 571 6.51 -47.11 -1.31
N GLU A 572 6.75 -47.60 -2.53
CA GLU A 572 7.60 -48.77 -2.75
C GLU A 572 9.05 -48.52 -2.29
N ASN A 573 9.60 -47.34 -2.59
CA ASN A 573 10.94 -46.95 -2.14
C ASN A 573 11.02 -46.87 -0.61
N LEU A 574 10.03 -46.25 0.03
CA LEU A 574 10.00 -46.09 1.49
C LEU A 574 9.79 -47.44 2.20
N SER A 575 8.96 -48.33 1.64
CA SER A 575 8.73 -49.69 2.14
C SER A 575 10.01 -50.51 2.19
N GLN A 576 10.87 -50.40 1.18
CA GLN A 576 12.17 -51.08 1.15
C GLN A 576 13.09 -50.59 2.27
N SER A 577 13.12 -49.28 2.51
CA SER A 577 13.88 -48.67 3.60
C SER A 577 13.39 -49.17 4.97
N ILE A 578 12.07 -49.16 5.21
CA ILE A 578 11.45 -49.63 6.46
C ILE A 578 11.76 -51.12 6.70
N SER A 579 11.68 -51.96 5.66
CA SER A 579 11.90 -53.40 5.76
C SER A 579 13.36 -53.78 6.06
N SER A 580 14.30 -52.86 5.82
CA SER A 580 15.73 -53.09 6.05
C SER A 580 16.16 -52.88 7.53
N ASN A 581 15.24 -52.42 8.39
CA ASN A 581 15.52 -52.08 9.78
C ASN A 581 14.54 -52.73 10.78
N ASP A 582 15.06 -53.46 11.77
CA ASP A 582 14.27 -54.21 12.75
C ASP A 582 13.35 -53.31 13.62
N LEU A 583 13.77 -52.08 13.95
CA LEU A 583 12.96 -51.17 14.78
C LEU A 583 11.85 -50.50 13.96
N SER A 584 12.13 -50.16 12.71
CA SER A 584 11.16 -49.56 11.80
C SER A 584 10.09 -50.58 11.40
N SER A 585 10.47 -51.85 11.18
CA SER A 585 9.51 -52.93 10.88
C SER A 585 8.59 -53.29 12.06
N GLU A 586 9.01 -53.05 13.32
CA GLU A 586 8.15 -53.21 14.50
C GLU A 586 7.05 -52.13 14.55
N LEU A 587 7.39 -50.87 14.23
CA LEU A 587 6.44 -49.75 14.24
C LEU A 587 5.54 -49.71 13.00
N PHE A 588 6.09 -50.08 11.85
CA PHE A 588 5.44 -50.03 10.54
C PHE A 588 5.25 -51.44 9.99
N SER A 589 4.53 -52.28 10.73
CA SER A 589 4.18 -53.64 10.26
C SER A 589 3.42 -53.61 8.93
N GLU A 590 3.42 -54.72 8.18
CA GLU A 590 2.70 -54.84 6.90
C GLU A 590 1.19 -54.55 7.01
N GLU A 591 0.60 -54.65 8.20
CA GLU A 591 -0.81 -54.31 8.46
C GLU A 591 -1.03 -52.80 8.67
N ILE A 592 0.00 -52.08 9.13
CA ILE A 592 -0.05 -50.65 9.47
C ILE A 592 0.41 -49.79 8.29
N PHE A 593 1.56 -50.11 7.71
CA PHE A 593 2.14 -49.36 6.60
C PHE A 593 1.71 -49.96 5.26
N THR A 594 0.48 -49.62 4.86
CA THR A 594 -0.11 -50.04 3.58
C THR A 594 -0.15 -48.86 2.61
N LEU A 595 -0.23 -49.13 1.29
CA LEU A 595 -0.40 -48.08 0.28
C LEU A 595 -1.67 -47.24 0.53
N GLU A 596 -2.75 -47.85 1.02
CA GLU A 596 -3.99 -47.14 1.36
C GLU A 596 -3.77 -46.13 2.49
N ASN A 597 -3.11 -46.55 3.57
CA ASN A 597 -2.79 -45.67 4.70
C ASN A 597 -1.78 -44.59 4.30
N PHE A 598 -0.84 -44.91 3.41
CA PHE A 598 0.13 -43.97 2.87
C PHE A 598 -0.54 -42.85 2.07
N VAL A 599 -1.42 -43.22 1.14
CA VAL A 599 -2.21 -42.27 0.34
C VAL A 599 -3.14 -41.45 1.24
N TRP A 600 -3.77 -42.07 2.24
CA TRP A 600 -4.59 -41.36 3.22
C TRP A 600 -3.80 -40.31 3.99
N ALA A 601 -2.63 -40.66 4.54
CA ALA A 601 -1.80 -39.74 5.31
C ALA A 601 -1.21 -38.62 4.44
N SER A 602 -0.76 -38.93 3.22
CA SER A 602 -0.33 -37.91 2.24
C SER A 602 -1.47 -36.93 1.93
N ASN A 603 -2.68 -37.43 1.71
CA ASN A 603 -3.84 -36.58 1.49
C ASN A 603 -4.15 -35.68 2.69
N LEU A 604 -3.99 -36.17 3.93
CA LEU A 604 -4.14 -35.33 5.12
C LEU A 604 -3.05 -34.25 5.19
N LEU A 605 -1.79 -34.59 4.93
CA LEU A 605 -0.72 -33.60 4.92
C LEU A 605 -1.04 -32.46 3.93
N ASP A 606 -1.36 -32.78 2.68
CA ASP A 606 -1.70 -31.79 1.65
C ASP A 606 -2.84 -30.85 2.05
N SER A 607 -3.78 -31.36 2.84
CA SER A 607 -5.05 -30.71 3.17
C SER A 607 -4.98 -29.82 4.40
N PHE A 608 -4.15 -30.21 5.37
CA PHE A 608 -4.12 -29.62 6.70
C PHE A 608 -2.77 -28.99 7.03
N GLN A 609 -1.79 -29.06 6.13
CA GLN A 609 -0.48 -28.44 6.34
C GLN A 609 -0.54 -26.91 6.44
N ILE A 610 0.35 -26.40 7.29
CA ILE A 610 0.73 -25.00 7.38
C ILE A 610 2.24 -24.89 7.44
N ASN A 611 2.76 -23.85 6.78
CA ASN A 611 4.16 -23.46 6.88
C ASN A 611 4.33 -22.52 8.07
N LEU A 612 5.30 -22.84 8.90
CA LEU A 612 5.51 -22.21 10.19
C LEU A 612 6.92 -21.63 10.26
N ILE A 613 7.08 -20.58 11.05
CA ILE A 613 8.39 -19.99 11.34
C ILE A 613 8.60 -20.03 12.85
N ASN A 614 9.70 -20.65 13.30
CA ASN A 614 10.03 -20.71 14.73
C ASN A 614 10.61 -19.37 15.24
N LYS A 615 10.86 -19.25 16.54
CA LYS A 615 11.46 -18.04 17.15
C LYS A 615 12.86 -17.69 16.59
N GLU A 616 13.54 -18.65 15.96
CA GLU A 616 14.86 -18.49 15.35
C GLU A 616 14.77 -18.08 13.87
N GLY A 617 13.56 -18.01 13.30
CA GLY A 617 13.32 -17.67 11.91
C GLY A 617 13.43 -18.85 10.94
N LYS A 618 13.48 -20.09 11.44
CA LYS A 618 13.54 -21.30 10.63
C LYS A 618 12.14 -21.76 10.22
N GLU A 619 11.97 -22.04 8.94
CA GLU A 619 10.74 -22.58 8.36
C GLU A 619 10.61 -24.09 8.64
N TYR A 620 9.39 -24.54 8.94
CA TYR A 620 9.06 -25.95 9.10
C TYR A 620 7.57 -26.19 8.82
N VAL A 621 7.20 -27.46 8.61
CA VAL A 621 5.83 -27.87 8.29
C VAL A 621 5.13 -28.38 9.55
N GLY A 622 3.86 -28.02 9.71
CA GLY A 622 2.99 -28.60 10.73
C GLY A 622 1.60 -28.89 10.18
N ILE A 623 0.90 -29.84 10.78
CA ILE A 623 -0.48 -30.19 10.45
C ILE A 623 -1.42 -29.58 11.48
N MET A 624 -2.46 -28.90 10.99
CA MET A 624 -3.54 -28.34 11.78
C MET A 624 -4.66 -29.38 11.97
N PRO A 625 -4.90 -29.94 13.17
CA PRO A 625 -5.87 -31.02 13.37
C PRO A 625 -7.34 -30.53 13.54
N LEU A 626 -7.71 -29.37 12.97
CA LEU A 626 -8.98 -28.68 13.22
C LEU A 626 -9.77 -28.28 11.97
#